data_AF-A0A956QB61-F1
#
_entry.id   AF-A0A956QB61-F1
#
_cell.length_a   1.000
_cell.length_b   1.000
_cell.length_c   1.000
_cell.angle_alpha   90.00
_cell.angle_beta   90.00
_cell.angle_gamma   90.00
#
_symmetry.space_group_name_H-M   'P 1'
#
loop_
_entity.id
_entity.type
_entity.pdbx_description
1 polymer ?
#
loop_
_entity_poly.entity_id
_entity_poly.type
_entity_poly.pdbx_seq_one_letter_code
_entity_poly.pdbx_strand_id
1 'polypeptide(L)'
;MNIEALRKLSQDSRAGLKGEQSKLVCQVIDEREQRANQAIATRVKKAIQELDSRLEQAAARGQDEAVLLRVAYALYDLRDAVRDKLGRIGPELKSNYPHLARNGPLGFREIDDLLKELDIRDGMKRDAVPWLEGFLKDWKKHRQRKGLSRLISKKKLAVPEALEPLLEACRERELEPEVREYKSFEDSGLEVVVTW
;
A
#
# COMPACT_ATOMS: atom_id res chain seq x y z
N MET A 1 -34.46 1.83 -38.24
CA MET A 1 -33.77 1.44 -36.98
C MET A 1 -34.83 0.94 -36.00
N ASN A 2 -34.73 -0.29 -35.50
CA ASN A 2 -35.70 -0.87 -34.57
C ASN A 2 -35.40 -0.42 -33.12
N ILE A 3 -36.44 -0.03 -32.36
CA ILE A 3 -36.34 0.42 -30.95
C ILE A 3 -35.71 -0.65 -30.06
N GLU A 4 -35.97 -1.94 -30.34
CA GLU A 4 -35.36 -3.05 -29.60
C GLU A 4 -33.85 -3.15 -29.84
N ALA A 5 -33.39 -2.91 -31.06
CA ALA A 5 -31.96 -2.88 -31.39
C ALA A 5 -31.24 -1.72 -30.67
N LEU A 6 -31.90 -0.56 -30.56
CA LEU A 6 -31.39 0.59 -29.80
C LEU A 6 -31.34 0.31 -28.29
N ARG A 7 -32.35 -0.36 -27.73
CA ARG A 7 -32.37 -0.78 -26.32
C ARG A 7 -31.25 -1.75 -26.00
N LYS A 8 -31.05 -2.77 -26.84
CA LYS A 8 -29.98 -3.75 -26.69
C LYS A 8 -28.60 -3.09 -26.79
N LEU A 9 -28.39 -2.25 -27.80
CA LEU A 9 -27.13 -1.52 -27.98
C LEU A 9 -26.84 -0.55 -26.82
N SER A 10 -27.88 0.06 -26.24
CA SER A 10 -27.75 0.87 -25.02
C SER A 10 -27.42 0.02 -23.79
N GLN A 11 -27.98 -1.18 -23.64
CA GLN A 11 -27.67 -2.08 -22.53
C GLN A 11 -26.23 -2.58 -22.63
N ASP A 12 -25.81 -3.02 -23.81
CA ASP A 12 -24.44 -3.49 -24.08
C ASP A 12 -23.42 -2.39 -23.84
N SER A 13 -23.72 -1.15 -24.25
CA SER A 13 -22.85 0.01 -23.99
C SER A 13 -22.72 0.35 -22.50
N ARG A 14 -23.81 0.21 -21.73
CA ARG A 14 -23.79 0.43 -20.28
C ARG A 14 -23.04 -0.67 -19.54
N ALA A 15 -23.20 -1.92 -19.95
CA ALA A 15 -22.48 -3.04 -19.38
C ALA A 15 -20.97 -2.94 -19.67
N GLY A 16 -20.60 -2.58 -20.91
CA GLY A 16 -19.21 -2.33 -21.31
C GLY A 16 -18.59 -1.18 -20.51
N LEU A 17 -19.32 -0.08 -20.35
CA LEU A 17 -18.88 1.06 -19.54
C LEU A 17 -18.64 0.66 -18.07
N LYS A 18 -19.59 -0.06 -17.45
CA LYS A 18 -19.44 -0.53 -16.07
C LYS A 18 -18.23 -1.46 -15.90
N GLY A 19 -18.02 -2.40 -16.83
CA GLY A 19 -16.87 -3.29 -16.81
C GLY A 19 -15.54 -2.54 -16.90
N GLU A 20 -15.46 -1.54 -17.76
CA GLU A 20 -14.30 -0.66 -17.89
C GLU A 20 -14.06 0.17 -16.62
N GLN A 21 -15.12 0.70 -16.02
CA GLN A 21 -15.06 1.48 -14.78
C GLN A 21 -14.50 0.65 -13.61
N SER A 22 -15.03 -0.55 -13.39
CA SER A 22 -14.53 -1.44 -12.34
C SER A 22 -13.08 -1.83 -12.57
N LYS A 23 -12.71 -2.16 -13.81
CA LYS A 23 -11.32 -2.49 -14.17
C LYS A 23 -10.37 -1.34 -13.87
N LEU A 24 -10.77 -0.11 -14.20
CA LEU A 24 -9.96 1.08 -13.93
C LEU A 24 -9.76 1.31 -12.43
N VAL A 25 -10.82 1.19 -11.62
CA VAL A 25 -10.73 1.35 -10.16
C VAL A 25 -9.77 0.33 -9.56
N CYS A 26 -9.90 -0.95 -9.93
CA CYS A 26 -8.98 -2.00 -9.47
C CYS A 26 -7.54 -1.68 -9.86
N GLN A 27 -7.28 -1.27 -11.11
CA GLN A 27 -5.93 -0.88 -11.54
C GLN A 27 -5.37 0.30 -10.74
N VAL A 28 -6.19 1.31 -10.43
CA VAL A 28 -5.74 2.45 -9.62
C VAL A 28 -5.37 2.00 -8.21
N ILE A 29 -6.15 1.10 -7.61
CA ILE A 29 -5.85 0.52 -6.30
C ILE A 29 -4.53 -0.24 -6.36
N ASP A 30 -4.39 -1.18 -7.30
CA ASP A 30 -3.19 -2.02 -7.45
C ASP A 30 -1.94 -1.17 -7.68
N GLU A 31 -2.01 -0.16 -8.55
CA GLU A 31 -0.90 0.76 -8.81
C GLU A 31 -0.51 1.57 -7.56
N ARG A 32 -1.48 1.98 -6.74
CA ARG A 32 -1.22 2.75 -5.52
C ARG A 32 -0.61 1.86 -4.44
N GLU A 33 -1.14 0.66 -4.26
CA GLU A 33 -0.59 -0.33 -3.32
C GLU A 33 0.83 -0.74 -3.73
N GLN A 34 1.07 -0.99 -5.02
CA GLN A 34 2.40 -1.32 -5.52
C GLN A 34 3.40 -0.17 -5.32
N ARG A 35 3.01 1.08 -5.63
CA ARG A 35 3.88 2.25 -5.39
C ARG A 35 4.18 2.46 -3.92
N ALA A 36 3.20 2.28 -3.04
CA ALA A 36 3.41 2.37 -1.60
C ALA A 36 4.38 1.28 -1.13
N ASN A 37 4.17 0.02 -1.52
CA ASN A 37 5.07 -1.08 -1.20
C ASN A 37 6.50 -0.85 -1.72
N GLN A 38 6.66 -0.33 -2.93
CA GLN A 38 7.98 0.03 -3.48
C GLN A 38 8.65 1.17 -2.70
N ALA A 39 7.89 2.18 -2.27
CA ALA A 39 8.41 3.26 -1.43
C ALA A 39 8.87 2.73 -0.07
N ILE A 40 8.12 1.80 0.53
CA ILE A 40 8.49 1.11 1.77
C ILE A 40 9.79 0.31 1.55
N ALA A 41 9.84 -0.54 0.53
CA ALA A 41 11.01 -1.36 0.22
C ALA A 41 12.27 -0.50 0.00
N THR A 42 12.13 0.65 -0.68
CA THR A 42 13.23 1.60 -0.88
C THR A 42 13.72 2.18 0.44
N ARG A 43 12.82 2.56 1.35
CA ARG A 43 13.18 3.05 2.69
C ARG A 43 13.83 1.97 3.55
N VAL A 44 13.30 0.75 3.49
CA VAL A 44 13.87 -0.42 4.17
C VAL A 44 15.31 -0.66 3.71
N LYS A 45 15.56 -0.64 2.40
CA LYS A 45 16.91 -0.82 1.86
C LYS A 45 17.88 0.24 2.39
N LYS A 46 17.47 1.52 2.41
CA LYS A 46 18.29 2.60 2.96
C LYS A 46 18.58 2.39 4.45
N ALA A 47 17.57 1.98 5.20
CA ALA A 47 17.72 1.81 6.63
C ALA A 47 18.56 0.59 7.01
N ILE A 48 18.59 -0.47 6.21
CA ILE A 48 19.56 -1.57 6.37
C ILE A 48 20.99 -1.04 6.19
N GLN A 49 21.23 -0.20 5.18
CA GLN A 49 22.54 0.43 4.97
C GLN A 49 22.95 1.35 6.14
N GLU A 50 21.99 2.12 6.67
CA GLU A 50 22.22 2.96 7.85
C GLU A 50 22.47 2.13 9.12
N LEU A 51 21.76 1.01 9.27
CA LEU A 51 21.96 0.08 10.38
C LEU A 51 23.39 -0.47 10.38
N ASP A 52 23.88 -0.94 9.22
CA ASP A 52 25.24 -1.44 9.08
C ASP A 52 26.29 -0.37 9.43
N SER A 53 26.14 0.84 8.89
CA SER A 53 27.08 1.93 9.16
C SER A 53 27.10 2.35 10.64
N ARG A 54 25.95 2.34 11.32
CA ARG A 54 25.87 2.72 12.73
C ARG A 54 26.36 1.62 13.67
N LEU A 55 26.10 0.35 13.36
CA LEU A 55 26.67 -0.78 14.11
C LEU A 55 28.20 -0.74 14.11
N GLU A 56 28.82 -0.49 12.96
CA GLU A 56 30.28 -0.36 12.85
C GLU A 56 30.81 0.82 13.68
N GLN A 57 30.14 1.98 13.64
CA GLN A 57 30.53 3.15 14.42
C GLN A 57 30.35 2.94 15.93
N ALA A 58 29.25 2.32 16.34
CA ALA A 58 28.94 2.00 17.73
C ALA A 58 29.95 0.99 18.30
N ALA A 59 30.28 -0.06 17.54
CA ALA A 59 31.31 -1.03 17.91
C ALA A 59 32.70 -0.37 18.06
N ALA A 60 33.03 0.59 17.20
CA ALA A 60 34.28 1.36 17.32
C ALA A 60 34.33 2.28 18.54
N ARG A 61 33.17 2.70 19.07
CA ARG A 61 33.04 3.62 20.21
C ARG A 61 32.69 2.93 21.53
N GLY A 62 32.30 1.66 21.51
CA GLY A 62 31.84 0.93 22.69
C GLY A 62 30.57 1.53 23.31
N GLN A 63 29.67 2.05 22.49
CA GLN A 63 28.43 2.68 22.93
C GLN A 63 27.21 1.88 22.48
N ASP A 64 26.23 1.79 23.37
CA ASP A 64 24.91 1.26 23.05
C ASP A 64 24.15 2.36 22.28
N GLU A 65 23.72 2.06 21.06
CA GLU A 65 22.99 3.01 20.20
C GLU A 65 21.64 2.43 19.77
N ALA A 66 20.72 3.33 19.40
CA ALA A 66 19.42 2.97 18.84
C ALA A 66 19.29 3.49 17.41
N VAL A 67 18.81 2.64 16.50
CA VAL A 67 18.40 3.05 15.15
C VAL A 67 16.90 3.09 15.06
N LEU A 68 16.37 4.27 14.69
CA LEU A 68 14.96 4.51 14.44
C LEU A 68 14.71 4.53 12.93
N LEU A 69 13.96 3.55 12.45
CA LEU A 69 13.52 3.47 11.06
C LEU A 69 12.07 3.90 10.97
N ARG A 70 11.80 5.03 10.31
CA ARG A 70 10.44 5.54 10.05
C ARG A 70 9.99 5.23 8.63
N VAL A 71 8.91 4.46 8.53
CA VAL A 71 8.21 4.17 7.28
C VAL A 71 6.89 4.94 7.27
N ALA A 72 6.89 6.17 6.77
CA ALA A 72 5.68 6.96 6.59
C ALA A 72 4.90 6.53 5.34
N TYR A 73 3.58 6.45 5.41
CA TYR A 73 2.71 6.32 4.26
C TYR A 73 1.50 7.25 4.43
N ALA A 74 1.04 7.81 3.31
CA ALA A 74 -0.09 8.72 3.28
C ALA A 74 -1.36 7.94 2.89
N LEU A 75 -2.45 8.20 3.61
CA LEU A 75 -3.78 7.86 3.13
C LEU A 75 -4.04 8.64 1.83
N TYR A 76 -4.66 8.00 0.85
CA TYR A 76 -4.99 8.66 -0.41
C TYR A 76 -6.49 8.66 -0.68
N ASP A 77 -6.95 9.74 -1.31
CA ASP A 77 -8.31 9.81 -1.83
C ASP A 77 -8.38 9.03 -3.15
N LEU A 78 -9.13 7.94 -3.11
CA LEU A 78 -9.32 7.07 -4.26
C LEU A 78 -10.04 7.80 -5.41
N ARG A 79 -10.88 8.79 -5.09
CA ARG A 79 -11.62 9.56 -6.08
C ARG A 79 -10.69 10.46 -6.87
N ASP A 80 -9.79 11.15 -6.19
CA ASP A 80 -8.74 11.94 -6.85
C ASP A 80 -7.81 11.03 -7.66
N ALA A 81 -7.45 9.86 -7.14
CA ALA A 81 -6.59 8.92 -7.88
C ALA A 81 -7.26 8.37 -9.15
N VAL A 82 -8.55 8.03 -9.09
CA VAL A 82 -9.35 7.58 -10.24
C VAL A 82 -9.53 8.72 -11.23
N ARG A 83 -9.86 9.93 -10.76
CA ARG A 83 -10.00 11.13 -11.61
C ARG A 83 -8.69 11.49 -12.30
N ASP A 84 -7.56 11.41 -11.59
CA ASP A 84 -6.23 11.65 -12.18
C ASP A 84 -5.92 10.63 -13.27
N LYS A 85 -6.24 9.35 -13.04
CA LYS A 85 -6.04 8.29 -14.05
C LYS A 85 -6.92 8.50 -15.28
N LEU A 86 -8.17 8.93 -15.08
CA LEU A 86 -9.10 9.30 -16.15
C LEU A 86 -8.66 10.58 -16.89
N GLY A 87 -8.19 11.60 -16.17
CA GLY A 87 -7.71 12.85 -16.76
C GLY A 87 -6.44 12.67 -17.58
N ARG A 88 -5.66 11.62 -17.31
CA ARG A 88 -4.46 11.23 -18.05
C ARG A 88 -4.72 10.18 -19.13
N ILE A 89 -5.97 9.99 -19.58
CA ILE A 89 -6.28 9.07 -20.70
C ILE A 89 -5.57 9.55 -21.98
N GLY A 90 -4.35 9.05 -22.16
CA GLY A 90 -3.59 9.15 -23.40
C GLY A 90 -4.08 8.14 -24.44
N PRO A 91 -3.46 8.12 -25.64
CA PRO A 91 -3.86 7.24 -26.75
C PRO A 91 -3.95 5.76 -26.36
N GLU A 92 -3.05 5.29 -25.52
CA GLU A 92 -3.00 3.89 -25.05
C GLU A 92 -4.17 3.53 -24.12
N LEU A 93 -4.56 4.43 -23.21
CA LEU A 93 -5.74 4.22 -22.36
C LEU A 93 -7.04 4.25 -23.17
N LYS A 94 -7.12 5.03 -24.26
CA LYS A 94 -8.31 5.04 -25.13
C LYS A 94 -8.56 3.70 -25.82
N SER A 95 -7.49 2.95 -26.11
CA SER A 95 -7.58 1.59 -26.64
C SER A 95 -8.07 0.58 -25.59
N ASN A 96 -7.61 0.74 -24.35
CA ASN A 96 -7.97 -0.14 -23.23
C ASN A 96 -9.36 0.14 -22.63
N TYR A 97 -9.87 1.37 -22.83
CA TYR A 97 -11.12 1.88 -22.27
C TYR A 97 -11.95 2.67 -23.31
N PRO A 98 -12.38 2.01 -24.41
CA PRO A 98 -13.09 2.69 -25.50
C PRO A 98 -14.44 3.28 -25.08
N HIS A 99 -15.16 2.69 -24.12
CA HIS A 99 -16.42 3.24 -23.64
C HIS A 99 -16.20 4.46 -22.73
N LEU A 100 -15.21 4.44 -21.84
CA LEU A 100 -14.87 5.60 -21.01
C LEU A 100 -14.33 6.77 -21.84
N ALA A 101 -13.47 6.49 -22.83
CA ALA A 101 -12.91 7.51 -23.71
C ALA A 101 -13.98 8.30 -24.48
N ARG A 102 -15.12 7.67 -24.78
CA ARG A 102 -16.25 8.31 -25.49
C ARG A 102 -17.16 9.11 -24.56
N ASN A 103 -17.29 8.71 -23.29
CA ASN A 103 -18.23 9.34 -22.34
C ASN A 103 -17.60 10.48 -21.52
N GLY A 104 -16.28 10.66 -21.59
CA GLY A 104 -15.57 11.73 -20.89
C GLY A 104 -15.21 11.37 -19.44
N PRO A 105 -14.58 12.30 -18.69
CA PRO A 105 -14.16 12.04 -17.32
C PRO A 105 -15.36 11.87 -16.40
N LEU A 106 -15.30 10.88 -15.50
CA LEU A 106 -16.34 10.64 -14.50
C LEU A 106 -16.36 11.77 -13.47
N GLY A 107 -17.55 12.20 -13.09
CA GLY A 107 -17.76 13.08 -11.95
C GLY A 107 -17.51 12.35 -10.63
N PHE A 108 -17.22 13.11 -9.55
CA PHE A 108 -17.03 12.53 -8.21
C PHE A 108 -18.17 11.64 -7.75
N ARG A 109 -19.42 12.02 -8.05
CA ARG A 109 -20.61 11.24 -7.69
C ARG A 109 -20.66 9.88 -8.39
N GLU A 110 -20.25 9.83 -9.66
CA GLU A 110 -20.22 8.58 -10.43
C GLU A 110 -19.11 7.66 -9.92
N ILE A 111 -17.98 8.24 -9.51
CA ILE A 111 -16.91 7.50 -8.84
C ILE A 111 -17.40 6.96 -7.48
N ASP A 112 -18.08 7.77 -6.68
CA ASP A 112 -18.63 7.33 -5.38
C ASP A 112 -19.62 6.16 -5.54
N ASP A 113 -20.48 6.23 -6.54
CA ASP A 113 -21.46 5.16 -6.81
C ASP A 113 -20.75 3.88 -7.29
N LEU A 114 -19.69 3.99 -8.10
CA LEU A 114 -18.83 2.86 -8.47
C LEU A 114 -18.11 2.24 -7.27
N LEU A 115 -17.55 3.06 -6.38
CA LEU A 115 -16.87 2.57 -5.19
C LEU A 115 -17.84 1.80 -4.28
N LYS A 116 -19.08 2.28 -4.13
CA LYS A 116 -20.14 1.57 -3.39
C LYS A 116 -20.52 0.24 -4.07
N GLU A 117 -20.63 0.21 -5.39
CA GLU A 117 -20.91 -1.02 -6.14
C GLU A 117 -19.80 -2.07 -5.97
N LEU A 118 -18.55 -1.63 -5.73
CA LEU A 118 -17.39 -2.49 -5.44
C LEU A 118 -17.23 -2.83 -3.94
N ASP A 119 -18.22 -2.49 -3.11
CA ASP A 119 -18.19 -2.63 -1.63
C ASP A 119 -17.01 -1.88 -0.97
N ILE A 120 -16.47 -0.86 -1.64
CA ILE A 120 -15.45 0.04 -1.11
C ILE A 120 -16.17 1.17 -0.36
N ARG A 121 -16.56 0.89 0.90
CA ARG A 121 -17.41 1.80 1.71
C ARG A 121 -16.67 3.02 2.27
N ASP A 122 -15.35 2.94 2.45
CA ASP A 122 -14.54 4.01 3.05
C ASP A 122 -14.05 5.06 2.04
N GLY A 123 -14.92 5.39 1.07
CA GLY A 123 -14.66 6.09 -0.20
C GLY A 123 -14.04 7.51 -0.17
N MET A 124 -13.27 7.88 0.84
CA MET A 124 -12.49 9.13 0.84
C MET A 124 -11.01 8.94 1.21
N LYS A 125 -10.64 7.90 1.97
CA LYS A 125 -9.24 7.70 2.40
C LYS A 125 -8.95 6.20 2.52
N ARG A 126 -8.28 5.64 1.51
CA ARG A 126 -7.83 4.25 1.53
C ARG A 126 -6.39 4.19 2.03
N ASP A 127 -6.11 3.17 2.84
CA ASP A 127 -4.74 2.83 3.21
C ASP A 127 -4.03 2.22 1.98
N ALA A 128 -2.90 2.81 1.59
CA ALA A 128 -2.07 2.27 0.51
C ALA A 128 -1.26 1.03 0.95
N VAL A 129 -1.30 0.70 2.24
CA VAL A 129 -0.54 -0.37 2.89
C VAL A 129 -1.52 -1.22 3.72
N PRO A 130 -2.44 -1.95 3.07
CA PRO A 130 -3.53 -2.65 3.76
C PRO A 130 -3.06 -3.73 4.75
N TRP A 131 -1.84 -4.23 4.59
CA TRP A 131 -1.26 -5.25 5.48
C TRP A 131 -0.77 -4.68 6.83
N LEU A 132 -0.60 -3.36 6.96
CA LEU A 132 0.12 -2.78 8.09
C LEU A 132 -0.61 -2.96 9.42
N GLU A 133 -1.90 -2.67 9.47
CA GLU A 133 -2.67 -2.77 10.71
C GLU A 133 -2.69 -4.21 11.24
N GLY A 134 -2.92 -5.17 10.34
CA GLY A 134 -2.84 -6.60 10.66
C GLY A 134 -1.47 -7.00 11.19
N PHE A 135 -0.41 -6.55 10.51
CA PHE A 135 0.97 -6.82 10.92
C PHE A 135 1.29 -6.24 12.31
N LEU A 136 0.92 -4.98 12.58
CA LEU A 136 1.15 -4.34 13.89
C LEU A 136 0.40 -5.04 15.03
N LYS A 137 -0.83 -5.47 14.77
CA LYS A 137 -1.65 -6.22 15.73
C LYS A 137 -1.01 -7.57 16.06
N ASP A 138 -0.59 -8.31 15.04
CA ASP A 138 0.08 -9.60 15.21
C ASP A 138 1.45 -9.45 15.86
N TRP A 139 2.21 -8.41 15.50
CA TRP A 139 3.48 -8.06 16.13
C TRP A 139 3.31 -7.87 17.63
N LYS A 140 2.43 -6.97 18.07
CA LYS A 140 2.19 -6.69 19.50
C LYS A 140 1.77 -7.96 20.26
N LYS A 141 0.90 -8.79 19.67
CA LYS A 141 0.42 -10.04 20.28
C LYS A 141 1.52 -11.09 20.45
N HIS A 142 2.40 -11.23 19.47
CA HIS A 142 3.38 -12.30 19.44
C HIS A 142 4.73 -11.93 20.04
N ARG A 143 5.14 -10.65 19.93
CA ARG A 143 6.41 -10.13 20.44
C ARG A 143 6.53 -10.23 21.96
N GLN A 144 5.46 -9.92 22.70
CA GLN A 144 5.44 -10.04 24.17
C GLN A 144 5.78 -11.45 24.69
N ARG A 145 5.64 -12.47 23.83
CA ARG A 145 5.79 -13.87 24.21
C ARG A 145 7.06 -14.53 23.66
N LYS A 146 7.74 -13.90 22.68
CA LYS A 146 8.79 -14.56 21.87
C LYS A 146 9.81 -13.57 21.29
N GLY A 147 11.09 -13.97 21.28
CA GLY A 147 12.16 -13.32 20.52
C GLY A 147 11.94 -13.38 19.00
N LEU A 148 12.55 -12.44 18.27
CA LEU A 148 12.36 -12.30 16.81
C LEU A 148 12.62 -13.61 16.07
N SER A 149 13.72 -14.29 16.38
CA SER A 149 14.13 -15.54 15.74
C SER A 149 13.07 -16.64 15.85
N ARG A 150 12.31 -16.68 16.96
CA ARG A 150 11.22 -17.66 17.17
C ARG A 150 9.92 -17.28 16.44
N LEU A 151 9.72 -16.00 16.13
CA LEU A 151 8.55 -15.52 15.39
C LEU A 151 8.66 -15.87 13.91
N ILE A 152 9.82 -15.59 13.33
CA ILE A 152 10.10 -15.82 11.91
C ILE A 152 10.24 -17.32 11.62
N SER A 153 11.08 -18.05 12.38
CA SER A 153 11.31 -19.49 12.14
C SER A 153 10.06 -20.37 12.23
N LYS A 154 9.09 -19.99 13.07
CA LYS A 154 7.83 -20.74 13.24
C LYS A 154 6.70 -20.23 12.35
N LYS A 155 6.97 -19.32 11.40
CA LYS A 155 5.97 -18.64 10.55
C LYS A 155 4.76 -18.15 11.33
N LYS A 156 4.97 -17.67 12.56
CA LYS A 156 3.89 -17.21 13.44
C LYS A 156 3.49 -15.76 13.21
N LEU A 157 4.32 -15.05 12.46
CA LEU A 157 4.10 -13.68 12.03
C LEU A 157 4.12 -13.71 10.50
N ALA A 158 3.03 -13.26 9.88
CA ALA A 158 3.01 -13.02 8.44
C ALA A 158 3.79 -11.75 8.18
N VAL A 159 5.07 -11.89 7.80
CA VAL A 159 5.94 -10.76 7.53
C VAL A 159 5.65 -10.27 6.09
N PRO A 160 5.32 -8.98 5.91
CA PRO A 160 5.16 -8.39 4.59
C PRO A 160 6.48 -8.42 3.83
N GLU A 161 6.45 -8.76 2.54
CA GLU A 161 7.63 -8.81 1.66
C GLU A 161 8.47 -7.52 1.73
N ALA A 162 7.80 -6.37 1.85
CA ALA A 162 8.47 -5.07 1.93
C ALA A 162 9.32 -4.89 3.21
N LEU A 163 9.01 -5.58 4.31
CA LEU A 163 9.70 -5.49 5.60
C LEU A 163 10.60 -6.69 5.89
N GLU A 164 10.41 -7.79 5.17
CA GLU A 164 11.16 -9.04 5.36
C GLU A 164 12.68 -8.84 5.37
N PRO A 165 13.30 -8.07 4.44
CA PRO A 165 14.75 -7.88 4.44
C PRO A 165 15.28 -7.22 5.72
N LEU A 166 14.53 -6.30 6.32
CA LEU A 166 14.93 -5.60 7.54
C LEU A 166 14.92 -6.54 8.74
N LEU A 167 13.84 -7.31 8.89
CA LEU A 167 13.70 -8.23 10.02
C LEU A 167 14.69 -9.39 9.91
N GLU A 168 14.98 -9.84 8.69
CA GLU A 168 16.04 -10.81 8.44
C GLU A 168 17.42 -10.26 8.79
N ALA A 169 17.73 -9.02 8.36
CA ALA A 169 18.98 -8.37 8.72
C ALA A 169 19.16 -8.23 10.25
N CYS A 170 18.08 -7.91 10.98
CA CYS A 170 18.10 -7.87 12.44
C CYS A 170 18.35 -9.26 13.03
N ARG A 171 17.67 -10.29 12.50
CA ARG A 171 17.83 -11.69 12.97
C ARG A 171 19.26 -12.19 12.80
N GLU A 172 19.88 -11.93 11.65
CA GLU A 172 21.27 -12.33 11.35
C GLU A 172 22.29 -11.69 12.29
N ARG A 173 22.00 -10.47 12.76
CA ARG A 173 22.85 -9.69 13.68
C ARG A 173 22.48 -9.92 15.16
N GLU A 174 21.57 -10.85 15.44
CA GLU A 174 21.02 -11.12 16.77
C GLU A 174 20.40 -9.88 17.44
N LEU A 175 19.94 -8.93 16.63
CA LEU A 175 19.31 -7.70 17.07
C LEU A 175 17.83 -7.93 17.30
N GLU A 176 17.31 -7.33 18.36
CA GLU A 176 15.91 -7.48 18.77
C GLU A 176 15.13 -6.18 18.48
N PRO A 177 14.56 -6.03 17.28
CA PRO A 177 13.81 -4.85 16.91
C PRO A 177 12.52 -4.72 17.72
N GLU A 178 12.12 -3.48 17.93
CA GLU A 178 10.81 -3.10 18.41
C GLU A 178 10.06 -2.36 17.30
N VAL A 179 8.99 -2.99 16.80
CA VAL A 179 8.10 -2.37 15.82
C VAL A 179 6.95 -1.67 16.52
N ARG A 180 6.78 -0.38 16.23
CA ARG A 180 5.73 0.49 16.75
C ARG A 180 4.99 1.19 15.62
N GLU A 181 3.78 1.65 15.93
CA GLU A 181 3.01 2.50 15.03
C GLU A 181 3.50 3.94 15.19
N TYR A 182 3.76 4.60 14.06
CA TYR A 182 4.06 6.02 14.00
C TYR A 182 2.82 6.77 13.52
N LYS A 183 2.40 7.78 14.26
CA LYS A 183 1.38 8.74 13.81
C LYS A 183 1.92 10.14 13.97
N SER A 184 1.98 10.85 12.86
CA SER A 184 2.16 12.29 12.79
C SER A 184 0.89 12.95 12.24
N PHE A 185 0.86 14.27 12.24
CA PHE A 185 -0.30 15.04 11.77
C PHE A 185 -0.66 14.76 10.30
N GLU A 186 0.33 14.45 9.45
CA GLU A 186 0.14 14.23 8.01
C GLU A 186 0.41 12.79 7.56
N ASP A 187 1.21 12.05 8.32
CA ASP A 187 1.63 10.68 7.97
C ASP A 187 1.33 9.68 9.10
N SER A 188 0.84 8.51 8.71
CA SER A 188 0.87 7.30 9.54
C SER A 188 2.04 6.43 9.08
N GLY A 189 2.49 5.51 9.92
CA GLY A 189 3.68 4.74 9.59
C GLY A 189 4.06 3.66 10.56
N LEU A 190 5.22 3.09 10.28
CA LEU A 190 5.85 2.06 11.07
C LEU A 190 7.21 2.57 11.54
N GLU A 191 7.44 2.48 12.84
CA GLU A 191 8.72 2.74 13.48
C GLU A 191 9.37 1.43 13.86
N VAL A 192 10.59 1.17 13.39
CA VAL A 192 11.41 0.07 13.91
C VAL A 192 12.55 0.66 14.71
N VAL A 193 12.58 0.37 16.00
CA VAL A 193 13.67 0.72 16.90
C VAL A 193 14.53 -0.50 17.09
N VAL A 194 15.81 -0.39 16.80
CA VAL A 194 16.78 -1.45 17.06
C VAL A 194 17.78 -0.92 18.06
N THR A 195 17.92 -1.60 19.20
CA THR A 195 18.87 -1.28 20.27
C THR A 195 19.90 -2.39 20.39
N TRP A 196 21.17 -2.05 20.63
CA TRP A 196 22.25 -3.00 20.93
C TRP A 196 23.18 -2.44 21.99
#